data_AF-A0A369RM18-F1
#
_entry.id   AF-A0A369RM18-F1
#
_cell.length_a   1.000
_cell.length_b   1.000
_cell.length_c   1.000
_cell.angle_alpha   90.00
_cell.angle_beta   90.00
_cell.angle_gamma   90.00
#
_symmetry.space_group_name_H-M   'P 1'
#
loop_
_entity.id
_entity.type
_entity.pdbx_description
1 polymer ?
#
loop_
_entity_poly.entity_id
_entity_poly.type
_entity_poly.pdbx_seq_one_letter_code
_entity_poly.pdbx_strand_id
1 'polypeptide(L)'
;MLSGFSNWLINKFNWKGYQSEKNNNFIPEGKSKENVVTPSPKTNSQIDPAIQSVLQDFEKLDYNDSKCFNKIAEKYKKERGLFDYLVLNKYNKIVNILDNKLPDLKRQEEFRKRLGEYIHSRIREGMSYEKELQDKLEFFKDRVEEVLSNFRKLNFGLKDNVCKDDKDAINYNRGWPADPFDKIANYYRREKDIFLFNYAILSKQKEIMNILDKKFTNEDQKKNFENRLGRYLLRISEGMNDAKELLGEDNLIGFFDGCYWPDEKAGRFVNHYNNLSINIIKPGQSLETSRLFTDKIERMEKNKNEVERVKIHSNGKRTVTIEKNEKQQRNYCFEEDAICNLEIRWGAKNEKVNCFISLNVNSGKIEIGKATINDKDVELDEILKLAEQNEDVLIEGKALHEFLEEYLKQDVQSQEEIIKRCDETPGSKLDNLGIGRFSFSPLSEEEIDEEEIRKFRTARSYD
;
A
#
# COMPACT_ATOMS: atom_id res chain seq x y z
N MET A 1 0.79 9.11 -40.94
CA MET A 1 1.20 7.71 -41.14
C MET A 1 1.35 6.92 -39.83
N LEU A 2 0.60 7.24 -38.75
CA LEU A 2 0.72 6.62 -37.42
C LEU A 2 -0.57 5.96 -36.91
N SER A 3 -1.60 5.77 -37.75
CA SER A 3 -2.84 5.06 -37.40
C SER A 3 -2.90 3.61 -37.88
N GLY A 4 -1.88 3.14 -38.61
CA GLY A 4 -1.87 1.81 -39.23
C GLY A 4 -1.39 0.67 -38.33
N PHE A 5 -0.58 0.95 -37.31
CA PHE A 5 0.05 -0.11 -36.49
C PHE A 5 -0.87 -0.63 -35.39
N SER A 6 -1.69 0.25 -34.79
CA SER A 6 -2.72 -0.11 -33.82
C SER A 6 -3.82 -0.97 -34.45
N ASN A 7 -4.22 -0.65 -35.69
CA ASN A 7 -5.19 -1.44 -36.44
C ASN A 7 -4.61 -2.76 -36.97
N TRP A 8 -3.29 -2.87 -37.15
CA TRP A 8 -2.65 -4.13 -37.58
C TRP A 8 -2.63 -5.19 -36.48
N LEU A 9 -2.42 -4.79 -35.22
CA LEU A 9 -2.54 -5.68 -34.05
C LEU A 9 -3.98 -6.15 -33.82
N ILE A 10 -4.97 -5.28 -34.03
CA ILE A 10 -6.40 -5.58 -33.88
C ILE A 10 -6.93 -6.46 -35.03
N ASN A 11 -6.41 -6.32 -36.25
CA ASN A 11 -6.93 -7.06 -37.42
C ASN A 11 -6.26 -8.43 -37.64
N LYS A 12 -5.05 -8.68 -37.15
CA LYS A 12 -4.37 -9.98 -37.33
C LYS A 12 -4.67 -10.97 -36.20
N PHE A 13 -5.03 -10.48 -35.02
CA PHE A 13 -5.50 -11.28 -33.91
C PHE A 13 -6.94 -10.84 -33.61
N ASN A 14 -7.92 -11.70 -33.91
CA ASN A 14 -9.35 -11.42 -33.80
C ASN A 14 -9.79 -11.25 -32.32
N TRP A 15 -9.33 -10.20 -31.64
CA TRP A 15 -9.57 -9.89 -30.24
C TRP A 15 -10.81 -8.99 -30.11
N LYS A 16 -11.99 -9.58 -30.36
CA LYS A 16 -13.29 -8.97 -30.01
C LYS A 16 -13.81 -9.37 -28.62
N GLY A 17 -13.01 -10.07 -27.81
CA GLY A 17 -13.47 -10.72 -26.57
C GLY A 17 -12.99 -10.13 -25.24
N TYR A 18 -12.42 -8.92 -25.19
CA TYR A 18 -12.00 -8.32 -23.93
C TYR A 18 -12.44 -6.85 -23.87
N GLN A 19 -13.76 -6.65 -23.71
CA GLN A 19 -14.25 -5.45 -23.04
C GLN A 19 -14.44 -5.80 -21.57
N SER A 20 -13.69 -5.09 -20.72
CA SER A 20 -14.07 -4.68 -19.35
C SER A 20 -15.28 -5.43 -18.77
N GLU A 21 -15.04 -6.46 -17.96
CA GLU A 21 -16.05 -7.01 -17.05
C GLU A 21 -16.45 -5.93 -16.03
N LYS A 22 -17.48 -5.14 -16.36
CA LYS A 22 -18.24 -4.37 -15.38
C LYS A 22 -19.25 -5.32 -14.76
N ASN A 23 -18.95 -5.82 -13.56
CA ASN A 23 -19.92 -6.52 -12.74
C ASN A 23 -20.91 -5.52 -12.15
N ASN A 24 -22.02 -5.29 -12.86
CA ASN A 24 -23.26 -4.81 -12.27
C ASN A 24 -24.12 -6.03 -11.95
N ASN A 25 -24.24 -6.40 -10.68
CA ASN A 25 -25.29 -7.31 -10.24
C ASN A 25 -26.11 -6.66 -9.13
N PHE A 26 -27.30 -6.25 -9.54
CA PHE A 26 -28.47 -5.94 -8.72
C PHE A 26 -28.90 -7.20 -7.96
N ILE A 27 -29.21 -7.08 -6.66
CA ILE A 27 -29.83 -8.14 -5.86
C ILE A 27 -31.29 -7.76 -5.61
N PRO A 28 -32.28 -8.61 -5.91
CA PRO A 28 -33.58 -8.56 -5.26
C PRO A 28 -33.64 -9.53 -4.07
N GLU A 29 -34.25 -9.07 -2.98
CA GLU A 29 -34.50 -9.81 -1.74
C GLU A 29 -35.39 -11.06 -1.94
N GLY A 30 -35.12 -12.11 -1.15
CA GLY A 30 -36.01 -13.27 -1.03
C GLY A 30 -35.44 -14.39 -0.15
N LYS A 31 -36.06 -14.62 1.01
CA LYS A 31 -35.71 -15.57 2.09
C LYS A 31 -35.72 -17.05 1.65
N SER A 32 -34.75 -17.85 2.12
CA SER A 32 -34.96 -19.05 2.98
C SER A 32 -33.67 -19.87 3.16
N LYS A 33 -33.49 -20.43 4.38
CA LYS A 33 -32.38 -21.27 4.84
C LYS A 33 -32.24 -22.56 4.04
N GLU A 34 -31.03 -22.89 3.58
CA GLU A 34 -30.56 -24.28 3.42
C GLU A 34 -29.02 -24.33 3.38
N ASN A 35 -28.44 -25.33 4.05
CA ASN A 35 -27.01 -25.56 4.15
C ASN A 35 -26.40 -25.82 2.76
N VAL A 36 -25.66 -24.85 2.22
CA VAL A 36 -24.85 -25.03 1.01
C VAL A 36 -23.39 -25.05 1.38
N VAL A 37 -22.77 -26.22 1.22
CA VAL A 37 -21.32 -26.39 1.11
C VAL A 37 -20.85 -25.44 0.01
N THR A 38 -20.21 -24.33 0.38
CA THR A 38 -19.65 -23.36 -0.56
C THR A 38 -18.58 -24.05 -1.42
N PRO A 39 -18.77 -24.16 -2.74
CA PRO A 39 -17.69 -24.54 -3.62
C PRO A 39 -16.69 -23.39 -3.67
N SER A 40 -15.44 -23.67 -3.35
CA SER A 40 -14.32 -22.77 -3.59
C SER A 40 -14.35 -22.29 -5.05
N PRO A 41 -14.26 -20.97 -5.33
CA PRO A 41 -14.28 -20.49 -6.70
C PRO A 41 -12.97 -20.86 -7.38
N LYS A 42 -12.97 -22.01 -8.07
CA LYS A 42 -11.96 -22.32 -9.09
C LYS A 42 -12.26 -21.46 -10.32
N THR A 43 -11.76 -20.24 -10.34
CA THR A 43 -11.56 -19.46 -11.57
C THR A 43 -10.40 -20.09 -12.35
N ASN A 44 -10.63 -21.26 -12.95
CA ASN A 44 -9.76 -21.79 -14.00
C ASN A 44 -10.02 -21.03 -15.30
N SER A 45 -9.54 -19.79 -15.38
CA SER A 45 -9.34 -19.12 -16.66
C SER A 45 -8.31 -19.96 -17.44
N GLN A 46 -8.74 -20.65 -18.50
CA GLN A 46 -7.83 -21.34 -19.40
C GLN A 46 -6.79 -20.34 -19.91
N ILE A 47 -5.52 -20.59 -19.60
CA ILE A 47 -4.41 -19.78 -20.08
C ILE A 47 -4.27 -20.07 -21.58
N ASP A 48 -4.19 -19.01 -22.39
CA ASP A 48 -3.96 -19.11 -23.84
C ASP A 48 -2.78 -20.07 -24.13
N PRO A 49 -2.95 -21.09 -25.01
CA PRO A 49 -1.89 -22.04 -25.34
C PRO A 49 -0.56 -21.39 -25.77
N ALA A 50 -0.62 -20.24 -26.46
CA ALA A 50 0.56 -19.50 -26.88
C ALA A 50 1.31 -18.90 -25.68
N ILE A 51 0.57 -18.30 -24.72
CA ILE A 51 1.12 -17.82 -23.44
C ILE A 51 1.76 -18.98 -22.67
N GLN A 52 1.06 -20.12 -22.60
CA GLN A 52 1.55 -21.30 -21.89
C GLN A 52 2.84 -21.82 -22.51
N SER A 53 2.97 -21.80 -23.84
CA SER A 53 4.20 -22.19 -24.52
C SER A 53 5.39 -21.30 -24.13
N VAL A 54 5.20 -19.98 -24.03
CA VAL A 54 6.28 -19.07 -23.62
C VAL A 54 6.67 -19.30 -22.16
N LEU A 55 5.69 -19.50 -21.27
CA LEU A 55 5.96 -19.81 -19.86
C LEU A 55 6.72 -21.14 -19.70
N GLN A 56 6.36 -22.17 -20.48
CA GLN A 56 7.10 -23.44 -20.50
C GLN A 56 8.55 -23.27 -20.98
N ASP A 57 8.82 -22.33 -21.90
CA ASP A 57 10.18 -22.02 -22.28
C ASP A 57 10.97 -21.35 -21.14
N PHE A 58 10.34 -20.45 -20.37
CA PHE A 58 10.95 -19.92 -19.14
C PHE A 58 11.25 -21.03 -18.12
N GLU A 59 10.37 -22.03 -17.98
CA GLU A 59 10.61 -23.18 -17.08
C GLU A 59 11.79 -24.06 -17.50
N LYS A 60 12.10 -24.08 -18.80
CA LYS A 60 13.18 -24.88 -19.42
C LYS A 60 14.49 -24.11 -19.57
N LEU A 61 14.54 -22.83 -19.19
CA LEU A 61 15.77 -22.04 -19.27
C LEU A 61 16.87 -22.62 -18.38
N ASP A 62 18.08 -22.64 -18.91
CA ASP A 62 19.28 -22.84 -18.10
C ASP A 62 19.64 -21.53 -17.41
N TYR A 63 19.20 -21.38 -16.17
CA TYR A 63 19.47 -20.20 -15.35
C TYR A 63 20.93 -20.11 -14.86
N ASN A 64 21.79 -21.08 -15.15
CA ASN A 64 23.23 -20.91 -14.98
C ASN A 64 23.82 -19.95 -16.01
N ASP A 65 23.14 -19.73 -17.13
CA ASP A 65 23.53 -18.74 -18.13
C ASP A 65 22.97 -17.36 -17.80
N SER A 66 23.86 -16.41 -17.47
CA SER A 66 23.54 -14.99 -17.28
C SER A 66 22.82 -14.33 -18.46
N LYS A 67 22.87 -14.91 -19.67
CA LYS A 67 22.18 -14.43 -20.88
C LYS A 67 20.86 -15.15 -21.16
N CYS A 68 20.36 -16.00 -20.26
CA CYS A 68 19.14 -16.79 -20.46
C CYS A 68 17.92 -15.95 -20.86
N PHE A 69 17.72 -14.78 -20.23
CA PHE A 69 16.65 -13.85 -20.60
C PHE A 69 16.79 -13.36 -22.06
N ASN A 70 18.01 -13.00 -22.48
CA ASN A 70 18.25 -12.54 -23.85
C ASN A 70 18.03 -13.65 -24.88
N LYS A 71 18.37 -14.90 -24.52
CA LYS A 71 18.11 -16.07 -25.37
C LYS A 71 16.63 -16.27 -25.63
N ILE A 72 15.79 -16.18 -24.59
CA ILE A 72 14.34 -16.33 -24.77
C ILE A 72 13.74 -15.13 -25.50
N ALA A 73 14.19 -13.90 -25.21
CA ALA A 73 13.75 -12.72 -25.95
C ALA A 73 14.08 -12.81 -27.45
N GLU A 74 15.27 -13.32 -27.82
CA GLU A 74 15.65 -13.49 -29.22
C GLU A 74 14.87 -14.64 -29.88
N LYS A 75 14.58 -15.74 -29.15
CA LYS A 75 13.71 -16.83 -29.63
C LYS A 75 12.35 -16.30 -30.08
N TYR A 76 11.78 -15.39 -29.31
CA TYR A 76 10.45 -14.82 -29.58
C TYR A 76 10.47 -13.52 -30.40
N LYS A 77 11.60 -13.16 -31.03
CA LYS A 77 11.72 -11.92 -31.82
C LYS A 77 10.71 -11.81 -32.97
N LYS A 78 10.35 -12.94 -33.60
CA LYS A 78 9.32 -12.98 -34.67
C LYS A 78 7.89 -12.86 -34.13
N GLU A 79 7.70 -13.20 -32.86
CA GLU A 79 6.43 -13.15 -32.12
C GLU A 79 6.50 -12.09 -31.01
N ARG A 80 7.20 -10.98 -31.28
CA ARG A 80 7.54 -9.95 -30.29
C ARG A 80 6.31 -9.44 -29.54
N GLY A 81 5.16 -9.31 -30.20
CA GLY A 81 3.92 -8.88 -29.55
C GLY A 81 3.41 -9.83 -28.46
N LEU A 82 3.55 -11.15 -28.64
CA LEU A 82 3.18 -12.15 -27.63
C LEU A 82 4.13 -12.06 -26.43
N PHE A 83 5.43 -11.95 -26.70
CA PHE A 83 6.45 -11.82 -25.66
C PHE A 83 6.33 -10.51 -24.88
N ASP A 84 6.11 -9.39 -25.58
CA ASP A 84 5.84 -8.08 -25.00
C ASP A 84 4.59 -8.13 -24.11
N TYR A 85 3.51 -8.75 -24.58
CA TYR A 85 2.29 -8.93 -23.78
C TYR A 85 2.57 -9.71 -22.49
N LEU A 86 3.29 -10.85 -22.59
CA LEU A 86 3.63 -11.67 -21.43
C LEU A 86 4.50 -10.89 -20.43
N VAL A 87 5.57 -10.25 -20.90
CA VAL A 87 6.51 -9.52 -20.06
C VAL A 87 5.88 -8.28 -19.42
N LEU A 88 4.98 -7.58 -20.11
CA LEU A 88 4.38 -6.34 -19.58
C LEU A 88 3.12 -6.56 -18.74
N ASN A 89 2.39 -7.67 -18.94
CA ASN A 89 1.09 -7.89 -18.28
C ASN A 89 1.02 -9.17 -17.44
N LYS A 90 1.98 -10.10 -17.60
CA LYS A 90 2.04 -11.39 -16.90
C LYS A 90 3.42 -11.65 -16.30
N TYR A 91 4.17 -10.57 -16.01
CA TYR A 91 5.54 -10.65 -15.49
C TYR A 91 5.62 -11.43 -14.16
N ASN A 92 4.60 -11.33 -13.31
CA ASN A 92 4.50 -12.07 -12.06
C ASN A 92 4.60 -13.60 -12.27
N LYS A 93 4.04 -14.14 -13.36
CA LYS A 93 4.20 -15.55 -13.71
C LYS A 93 5.66 -15.89 -14.03
N ILE A 94 6.37 -15.00 -14.72
CA ILE A 94 7.80 -15.15 -15.04
C ILE A 94 8.62 -15.12 -13.75
N VAL A 95 8.34 -14.17 -12.86
CA VAL A 95 9.02 -14.04 -11.55
C VAL A 95 8.77 -15.27 -10.67
N ASN A 96 7.55 -15.81 -10.64
CA ASN A 96 7.27 -17.03 -9.88
C ASN A 96 8.04 -18.25 -10.41
N ILE A 97 8.18 -18.38 -11.74
CA ILE A 97 9.02 -19.43 -12.34
C ILE A 97 10.48 -19.24 -11.92
N LEU A 98 10.99 -18.00 -11.99
CA LEU A 98 12.34 -17.64 -11.59
C LEU A 98 12.61 -18.01 -10.13
N ASP A 99 11.77 -17.54 -9.21
CA ASP A 99 11.93 -17.73 -7.76
C ASP A 99 11.82 -19.22 -7.36
N ASN A 100 11.12 -20.04 -8.16
CA ASN A 100 11.03 -21.49 -7.96
C ASN A 100 12.23 -22.26 -8.52
N LYS A 101 12.80 -21.81 -9.64
CA LYS A 101 13.92 -22.50 -10.31
C LYS A 101 15.28 -22.10 -9.75
N LEU A 102 15.43 -20.89 -9.24
CA LEU A 102 16.67 -20.37 -8.68
C LEU A 102 16.58 -20.26 -7.16
N PRO A 103 17.36 -21.03 -6.39
CA PRO A 103 17.43 -20.85 -4.95
C PRO A 103 18.37 -19.71 -4.52
N ASP A 104 19.24 -19.21 -5.40
CA ASP A 104 20.22 -18.16 -5.07
C ASP A 104 19.76 -16.76 -5.48
N LEU A 105 19.79 -15.83 -4.52
CA LEU A 105 19.36 -14.43 -4.67
C LEU A 105 20.18 -13.68 -5.74
N LYS A 106 21.46 -14.02 -5.91
CA LYS A 106 22.35 -13.31 -6.83
C LYS A 106 21.95 -13.51 -8.29
N ARG A 107 21.64 -14.75 -8.69
CA ARG A 107 21.15 -15.04 -10.05
C ARG A 107 19.73 -14.55 -10.27
N GLN A 108 18.88 -14.65 -9.25
CA GLN A 108 17.55 -14.05 -9.28
C GLN A 108 17.63 -12.54 -9.61
N GLU A 109 18.55 -11.81 -8.98
CA GLU A 109 18.73 -10.37 -9.27
C GLU A 109 19.27 -10.12 -10.68
N GLU A 110 20.25 -10.89 -11.17
CA GLU A 110 20.75 -10.67 -12.54
C GLU A 110 19.65 -10.90 -13.57
N PHE A 111 18.75 -11.88 -13.35
CA PHE A 111 17.58 -12.04 -14.21
C PHE A 111 16.62 -10.85 -14.11
N ARG A 112 16.25 -10.42 -12.90
CA ARG A 112 15.39 -9.24 -12.67
C ARG A 112 15.97 -7.98 -13.30
N LYS A 113 17.29 -7.81 -13.25
CA LYS A 113 17.99 -6.73 -13.96
C LYS A 113 17.69 -6.75 -15.45
N ARG A 114 17.85 -7.90 -16.12
CA ARG A 114 17.60 -8.03 -17.58
C ARG A 114 16.14 -7.85 -17.93
N LEU A 115 15.24 -8.39 -17.10
CA LEU A 115 13.80 -8.19 -17.24
C LEU A 115 13.43 -6.71 -17.10
N GLY A 116 14.00 -6.00 -16.12
CA GLY A 116 13.77 -4.57 -15.89
C GLY A 116 14.33 -3.69 -17.02
N GLU A 117 15.53 -4.01 -17.52
CA GLU A 117 16.11 -3.41 -18.73
C GLU A 117 15.15 -3.53 -19.92
N TYR A 118 14.55 -4.72 -20.11
CA TYR A 118 13.59 -4.97 -21.17
C TYR A 118 12.30 -4.16 -21.01
N ILE A 119 11.68 -4.21 -19.83
CA ILE A 119 10.45 -3.47 -19.52
C ILE A 119 10.65 -1.97 -19.75
N HIS A 120 11.74 -1.41 -19.23
CA HIS A 120 12.04 0.00 -19.43
C HIS A 120 12.20 0.36 -20.92
N SER A 121 12.89 -0.48 -21.69
CA SER A 121 13.00 -0.31 -23.14
C SER A 121 11.63 -0.29 -23.85
N ARG A 122 10.68 -1.14 -23.45
CA ARG A 122 9.32 -1.15 -24.01
C ARG A 122 8.54 0.11 -23.70
N ILE A 123 8.65 0.61 -22.47
CA ILE A 123 7.94 1.82 -22.07
C ILE A 123 8.48 3.03 -22.83
N ARG A 124 9.78 3.08 -23.11
CA ARG A 124 10.37 4.08 -24.00
C ARG A 124 9.81 4.02 -25.42
N GLU A 125 9.51 2.82 -25.92
CA GLU A 125 8.81 2.59 -27.21
C GLU A 125 7.31 2.99 -27.14
N GLY A 126 6.80 3.43 -25.99
CA GLY A 126 5.43 3.91 -25.80
C GLY A 126 4.44 2.86 -25.34
N MET A 127 4.91 1.67 -24.93
CA MET A 127 4.05 0.64 -24.36
C MET A 127 3.65 0.98 -22.93
N SER A 128 2.44 0.58 -22.53
CA SER A 128 1.98 0.68 -21.14
C SER A 128 2.52 -0.47 -20.30
N TYR A 129 2.85 -0.18 -19.05
CA TYR A 129 3.23 -1.16 -18.03
C TYR A 129 2.42 -0.90 -16.78
N GLU A 130 1.84 -1.95 -16.18
CA GLU A 130 1.04 -1.85 -14.93
C GLU A 130 -0.10 -0.83 -15.00
N LYS A 131 -0.87 -0.83 -16.10
CA LYS A 131 -1.94 0.15 -16.29
C LYS A 131 -3.00 0.09 -15.18
N GLU A 132 -3.41 -1.11 -14.76
CA GLU A 132 -4.38 -1.29 -13.67
C GLU A 132 -3.91 -0.62 -12.37
N LEU A 133 -2.61 -0.73 -12.08
CA LEU A 133 -2.02 -0.10 -10.91
C LEU A 133 -1.94 1.43 -11.05
N GLN A 134 -1.59 1.92 -12.24
CA GLN A 134 -1.62 3.35 -12.53
C GLN A 134 -3.02 3.93 -12.32
N ASP A 135 -4.05 3.24 -12.81
CA ASP A 135 -5.45 3.65 -12.67
C ASP A 135 -5.87 3.70 -11.18
N LYS A 136 -5.44 2.71 -10.38
CA LYS A 136 -5.67 2.69 -8.91
C LYS A 136 -5.02 3.84 -8.17
N LEU A 137 -3.89 4.35 -8.68
CA LEU A 137 -3.13 5.46 -8.10
C LEU A 137 -3.46 6.82 -8.75
N GLU A 138 -4.42 6.89 -9.68
CA GLU A 138 -4.69 8.08 -10.48
C GLU A 138 -5.11 9.30 -9.64
N PHE A 139 -5.64 9.08 -8.44
CA PHE A 139 -5.97 10.16 -7.50
C PHE A 139 -4.74 11.04 -7.12
N PHE A 140 -3.52 10.59 -7.38
CA PHE A 140 -2.29 11.39 -7.21
C PHE A 140 -1.95 12.31 -8.39
N LYS A 141 -2.70 12.27 -9.50
CA LYS A 141 -2.36 12.99 -10.74
C LYS A 141 -2.05 14.47 -10.55
N ASP A 142 -2.80 15.15 -9.70
CA ASP A 142 -2.67 16.60 -9.49
C ASP A 142 -1.44 16.96 -8.63
N ARG A 143 -0.84 15.97 -7.95
CA ARG A 143 0.34 16.12 -7.10
C ARG A 143 1.65 15.68 -7.78
N VAL A 144 1.58 15.08 -8.96
CA VAL A 144 2.76 14.57 -9.68
C VAL A 144 3.86 15.61 -9.89
N GLU A 145 3.48 16.88 -10.07
CA GLU A 145 4.44 17.96 -10.26
C GLU A 145 5.37 18.13 -9.03
N GLU A 146 4.93 17.73 -7.83
CA GLU A 146 5.79 17.64 -6.63
C GLU A 146 7.00 16.71 -6.88
N VAL A 147 6.74 15.54 -7.47
CA VAL A 147 7.78 14.55 -7.81
C VAL A 147 8.68 15.06 -8.92
N LEU A 148 8.11 15.61 -9.99
CA LEU A 148 8.89 16.15 -11.11
C LEU A 148 9.78 17.33 -10.66
N SER A 149 9.26 18.22 -9.83
CA SER A 149 10.03 19.29 -9.19
C SER A 149 11.20 18.73 -8.38
N ASN A 150 10.98 17.67 -7.59
CA ASN A 150 12.05 17.03 -6.83
C ASN A 150 13.13 16.42 -7.73
N PHE A 151 12.76 15.82 -8.87
CA PHE A 151 13.74 15.41 -9.90
C PHE A 151 14.51 16.60 -10.49
N ARG A 152 13.88 17.75 -10.70
CA ARG A 152 14.58 18.97 -11.18
C ARG A 152 15.55 19.52 -10.14
N LYS A 153 15.24 19.41 -8.85
CA LYS A 153 16.10 19.84 -7.74
C LYS A 153 17.21 18.84 -7.40
N LEU A 154 17.07 17.59 -7.81
CA LEU A 154 18.01 16.50 -7.52
C LEU A 154 19.43 16.84 -8.03
N ASN A 155 20.41 16.71 -7.15
CA ASN A 155 21.81 17.00 -7.43
C ASN A 155 22.60 15.73 -7.81
N PHE A 156 23.23 15.76 -8.99
CA PHE A 156 24.01 14.67 -9.58
C PHE A 156 25.53 14.80 -9.31
N GLY A 157 25.99 15.93 -8.76
CA GLY A 157 27.40 16.36 -8.82
C GLY A 157 28.34 15.87 -7.72
N LEU A 158 27.90 15.04 -6.77
CA LEU A 158 28.77 14.63 -5.65
C LEU A 158 29.47 13.30 -5.94
N LYS A 159 30.74 13.41 -6.34
CA LYS A 159 31.64 12.30 -6.69
C LYS A 159 31.78 11.23 -5.60
N ASP A 160 31.48 11.57 -4.35
CA ASP A 160 31.60 10.65 -3.20
C ASP A 160 30.28 10.28 -2.51
N ASN A 161 29.16 10.94 -2.84
CA ASN A 161 27.82 10.69 -2.26
C ASN A 161 27.73 10.47 -0.73
N VAL A 162 28.76 10.85 0.05
CA VAL A 162 28.72 10.80 1.51
C VAL A 162 27.86 11.97 1.97
N CYS A 163 26.72 11.65 2.58
CA CYS A 163 25.74 12.62 3.09
C CYS A 163 26.36 13.47 4.20
N LYS A 164 26.88 14.65 3.86
CA LYS A 164 27.38 15.67 4.80
C LYS A 164 26.97 17.10 4.42
N ASP A 165 26.04 17.28 3.48
CA ASP A 165 25.58 18.61 3.05
C ASP A 165 24.17 18.87 3.58
N ASP A 166 24.06 19.82 4.51
CA ASP A 166 22.80 20.27 5.11
C ASP A 166 21.86 20.95 4.09
N LYS A 167 22.35 21.22 2.86
CA LYS A 167 21.57 21.80 1.76
C LYS A 167 20.91 20.77 0.85
N ASP A 168 21.23 19.47 0.99
CA ASP A 168 20.64 18.37 0.19
C ASP A 168 19.41 17.77 0.92
N ALA A 169 18.31 18.53 0.93
CA ALA A 169 17.06 18.19 1.64
C ALA A 169 16.35 16.89 1.17
N ILE A 170 16.90 16.17 0.19
CA ILE A 170 16.31 14.97 -0.43
C ILE A 170 17.21 13.72 -0.18
N ASN A 171 18.33 13.85 0.55
CA ASN A 171 19.27 12.74 0.73
C ASN A 171 19.11 11.99 2.07
N TYR A 172 18.45 10.83 2.03
CA TYR A 172 18.11 10.03 3.23
C TYR A 172 18.95 8.76 3.40
N ASN A 173 20.10 8.67 2.76
CA ASN A 173 20.93 7.46 2.75
C ASN A 173 21.82 7.28 3.99
N ARG A 174 21.56 7.98 5.11
CA ARG A 174 22.27 7.83 6.40
C ARG A 174 23.82 7.83 6.27
N GLY A 175 24.38 8.71 5.46
CA GLY A 175 25.85 8.79 5.26
C GLY A 175 26.42 7.88 4.17
N TRP A 176 25.62 6.99 3.57
CA TRP A 176 26.09 6.05 2.56
C TRP A 176 26.06 6.66 1.15
N PRO A 177 27.07 6.34 0.30
CA PRO A 177 27.02 6.68 -1.10
C PRO A 177 25.78 6.08 -1.77
N ALA A 178 24.97 6.92 -2.39
CA ALA A 178 23.75 6.50 -3.05
C ALA A 178 23.54 7.25 -4.36
N ASP A 179 23.10 6.50 -5.37
CA ASP A 179 22.75 7.05 -6.67
C ASP A 179 21.61 8.08 -6.54
N PRO A 180 21.53 9.10 -7.41
CA PRO A 180 20.44 10.07 -7.38
C PRO A 180 19.04 9.44 -7.37
N PHE A 181 18.83 8.30 -8.05
CA PHE A 181 17.57 7.58 -7.97
C PHE A 181 17.25 7.09 -6.55
N ASP A 182 18.24 6.49 -5.88
CA ASP A 182 18.06 5.97 -4.51
C ASP A 182 17.80 7.11 -3.52
N LYS A 183 18.41 8.28 -3.72
CA LYS A 183 18.15 9.48 -2.89
C LYS A 183 16.68 9.87 -2.93
N ILE A 184 16.14 10.10 -4.14
CA ILE A 184 14.74 10.54 -4.27
C ILE A 184 13.77 9.43 -3.84
N ALA A 185 14.03 8.17 -4.18
CA ALA A 185 13.18 7.06 -3.73
C ALA A 185 13.17 6.94 -2.20
N ASN A 186 14.32 7.08 -1.53
CA ASN A 186 14.40 7.03 -0.07
C ASN A 186 13.79 8.26 0.62
N TYR A 187 13.82 9.43 -0.01
CA TYR A 187 13.09 10.61 0.47
C TYR A 187 11.59 10.32 0.54
N TYR A 188 11.01 9.82 -0.56
CA TYR A 188 9.61 9.45 -0.58
C TYR A 188 9.27 8.30 0.36
N ARG A 189 10.19 7.36 0.53
CA ARG A 189 10.04 6.26 1.46
C ARG A 189 9.95 6.72 2.93
N ARG A 190 10.72 7.73 3.32
CA ARG A 190 10.87 8.12 4.74
C ARG A 190 9.99 9.31 5.14
N GLU A 191 9.92 10.31 4.28
CA GLU A 191 9.39 11.63 4.64
C GLU A 191 8.14 12.02 3.85
N LYS A 192 7.89 11.39 2.71
CA LYS A 192 6.76 11.72 1.84
C LYS A 192 5.93 10.47 1.55
N ASP A 193 5.10 10.58 0.53
CA ASP A 193 4.17 9.54 0.13
C ASP A 193 4.80 8.66 -0.96
N ILE A 194 5.08 7.41 -0.60
CA ILE A 194 5.65 6.43 -1.51
C ILE A 194 4.71 6.08 -2.67
N PHE A 195 3.39 6.17 -2.48
CA PHE A 195 2.40 5.88 -3.51
C PHE A 195 2.36 7.00 -4.56
N LEU A 196 2.49 8.27 -4.15
CA LEU A 196 2.68 9.39 -5.07
C LEU A 196 3.95 9.20 -5.92
N PHE A 197 5.05 8.79 -5.31
CA PHE A 197 6.28 8.51 -6.03
C PHE A 197 6.09 7.37 -7.04
N ASN A 198 5.51 6.24 -6.60
CA ASN A 198 5.23 5.10 -7.47
C ASN A 198 4.33 5.49 -8.66
N TYR A 199 3.29 6.30 -8.42
CA TYR A 199 2.43 6.82 -9.49
C TYR A 199 3.21 7.65 -10.51
N ALA A 200 4.06 8.58 -10.05
CA ALA A 200 4.88 9.40 -10.93
C ALA A 200 5.90 8.56 -11.72
N ILE A 201 6.53 7.57 -11.07
CA ILE A 201 7.44 6.63 -11.74
C ILE A 201 6.70 5.81 -12.81
N LEU A 202 5.47 5.37 -12.57
CA LEU A 202 4.73 4.59 -13.57
C LEU A 202 4.21 5.46 -14.73
N SER A 203 3.64 6.62 -14.42
CA SER A 203 2.89 7.45 -15.38
C SER A 203 3.74 8.52 -16.11
N LYS A 204 4.83 9.01 -15.51
CA LYS A 204 5.60 10.15 -16.02
C LYS A 204 7.04 9.85 -16.43
N GLN A 205 7.35 8.60 -16.78
CA GLN A 205 8.72 8.19 -17.12
C GLN A 205 9.37 9.07 -18.19
N LYS A 206 8.65 9.41 -19.26
CA LYS A 206 9.18 10.27 -20.34
C LYS A 206 9.56 11.66 -19.82
N GLU A 207 8.74 12.24 -18.95
CA GLU A 207 8.99 13.57 -18.37
C GLU A 207 10.18 13.52 -17.40
N ILE A 208 10.26 12.48 -16.56
CA ILE A 208 11.38 12.23 -15.67
C ILE A 208 12.68 12.10 -16.48
N MET A 209 12.71 11.24 -17.50
CA MET A 209 13.89 11.06 -18.35
C MET A 209 14.29 12.36 -19.06
N ASN A 210 13.34 13.16 -19.55
CA ASN A 210 13.64 14.46 -20.17
C ASN A 210 14.25 15.47 -19.18
N ILE A 211 13.88 15.42 -17.90
CA ILE A 211 14.49 16.24 -16.85
C ILE A 211 15.94 15.79 -16.61
N LEU A 212 16.16 14.47 -16.56
CA LEU A 212 17.44 13.88 -16.19
C LEU A 212 18.46 13.88 -17.33
N ASP A 213 18.02 13.76 -18.59
CA ASP A 213 18.88 13.87 -19.77
C ASP A 213 19.63 15.20 -19.84
N LYS A 214 19.06 16.27 -19.26
CA LYS A 214 19.71 17.59 -19.14
C LYS A 214 20.74 17.66 -18.00
N LYS A 215 20.79 16.65 -17.13
CA LYS A 215 21.61 16.60 -15.92
C LYS A 215 22.73 15.56 -15.99
N PHE A 216 22.59 14.50 -16.80
CA PHE A 216 23.63 13.49 -16.96
C PHE A 216 24.89 14.10 -17.59
N THR A 217 26.05 13.73 -17.07
CA THR A 217 27.36 14.22 -17.56
C THR A 217 28.07 13.23 -18.48
N ASN A 218 27.62 11.97 -18.50
CA ASN A 218 28.12 10.92 -19.39
C ASN A 218 27.09 9.79 -19.56
N GLU A 219 27.32 8.92 -20.54
CA GLU A 219 26.43 7.82 -20.90
C GLU A 219 26.34 6.73 -19.83
N ASP A 220 27.43 6.50 -19.06
CA ASP A 220 27.44 5.49 -18.00
C ASP A 220 26.50 5.87 -16.85
N GLN A 221 26.46 7.16 -16.47
CA GLN A 221 25.50 7.67 -15.49
C GLN A 221 24.06 7.45 -15.95
N LYS A 222 23.77 7.78 -17.21
CA LYS A 222 22.44 7.58 -17.80
C LYS A 222 22.03 6.11 -17.77
N LYS A 223 22.91 5.23 -18.26
CA LYS A 223 22.68 3.78 -18.29
C LYS A 223 22.48 3.20 -16.89
N ASN A 224 23.26 3.65 -15.91
CA ASN A 224 23.09 3.22 -14.52
C ASN A 224 21.74 3.65 -13.94
N PHE A 225 21.30 4.88 -14.23
CA PHE A 225 20.00 5.36 -13.82
C PHE A 225 18.86 4.56 -14.49
N GLU A 226 18.91 4.37 -15.81
CA GLU A 226 17.91 3.58 -16.55
C GLU A 226 17.81 2.15 -16.03
N ASN A 227 18.94 1.51 -15.71
CA ASN A 227 18.96 0.17 -15.10
C ASN A 227 18.28 0.16 -13.74
N ARG A 228 18.54 1.17 -12.89
CA ARG A 228 17.89 1.30 -11.57
C ARG A 228 16.41 1.56 -11.68
N LEU A 229 16.00 2.42 -12.61
CA LEU A 229 14.59 2.68 -12.90
C LEU A 229 13.88 1.41 -13.36
N GLY A 230 14.45 0.64 -14.30
CA GLY A 230 13.92 -0.64 -14.75
C GLY A 230 13.73 -1.66 -13.61
N ARG A 231 14.71 -1.75 -12.71
CA ARG A 231 14.59 -2.58 -11.50
C ARG A 231 13.51 -2.08 -10.54
N TYR A 232 13.41 -0.77 -10.36
CA TYR A 232 12.41 -0.19 -9.47
C TYR A 232 10.99 -0.40 -9.99
N LEU A 233 10.78 -0.34 -11.31
CA LEU A 233 9.49 -0.66 -11.93
C LEU A 233 9.03 -2.08 -11.58
N LEU A 234 9.91 -3.08 -11.72
CA LEU A 234 9.62 -4.45 -11.29
C LEU A 234 9.31 -4.52 -9.80
N ARG A 235 10.07 -3.80 -8.99
CA ARG A 235 9.88 -3.76 -7.53
C ARG A 235 8.53 -3.17 -7.14
N ILE A 236 8.06 -2.12 -7.82
CA ILE A 236 6.71 -1.58 -7.60
C ILE A 236 5.70 -2.71 -7.79
N SER A 237 5.76 -3.39 -8.93
CA SER A 237 4.80 -4.44 -9.24
C SER A 237 4.87 -5.61 -8.27
N GLU A 238 6.08 -6.13 -7.97
CA GLU A 238 6.26 -7.23 -7.02
C GLU A 238 5.78 -6.83 -5.62
N GLY A 239 6.21 -5.68 -5.11
CA GLY A 239 5.87 -5.21 -3.78
C GLY A 239 4.38 -4.93 -3.60
N MET A 240 3.66 -4.53 -4.65
CA MET A 240 2.21 -4.30 -4.59
C MET A 240 1.40 -5.58 -4.77
N ASN A 241 1.87 -6.53 -5.60
CA ASN A 241 1.23 -7.83 -5.72
C ASN A 241 1.38 -8.66 -4.44
N ASP A 242 2.58 -8.68 -3.85
CA ASP A 242 2.83 -9.34 -2.57
C ASP A 242 2.01 -8.70 -1.44
N ALA A 243 1.93 -7.37 -1.41
CA ALA A 243 1.13 -6.67 -0.42
C ALA A 243 -0.37 -6.92 -0.63
N LYS A 244 -0.84 -6.99 -1.88
CA LYS A 244 -2.23 -7.36 -2.20
C LYS A 244 -2.55 -8.77 -1.68
N GLU A 245 -1.65 -9.73 -1.90
CA GLU A 245 -1.81 -11.10 -1.38
C GLU A 245 -1.86 -11.11 0.15
N LEU A 246 -0.96 -10.38 0.83
CA LEU A 246 -0.96 -10.29 2.29
C LEU A 246 -2.22 -9.62 2.84
N LEU A 247 -2.67 -8.52 2.23
CA LEU A 247 -3.84 -7.77 2.68
C LEU A 247 -5.13 -8.53 2.39
N GLY A 248 -5.23 -9.24 1.26
CA GLY A 248 -6.46 -9.93 0.85
C GLY A 248 -7.66 -9.00 0.65
N GLU A 249 -7.43 -7.69 0.50
CA GLU A 249 -8.45 -6.64 0.38
C GLU A 249 -8.22 -5.82 -0.90
N ASP A 250 -9.20 -5.80 -1.81
CA ASP A 250 -9.07 -5.11 -3.11
C ASP A 250 -9.19 -3.58 -3.01
N ASN A 251 -9.75 -3.05 -1.92
CA ASN A 251 -9.93 -1.62 -1.65
C ASN A 251 -8.76 -0.97 -0.93
N LEU A 252 -7.73 -1.74 -0.57
CA LEU A 252 -6.49 -1.24 -0.02
C LEU A 252 -5.39 -1.31 -1.09
N ILE A 253 -4.51 -0.30 -1.09
CA ILE A 253 -3.29 -0.35 -1.89
C ILE A 253 -2.12 -0.51 -0.93
N GLY A 254 -1.52 -1.70 -0.94
CA GLY A 254 -0.30 -1.99 -0.19
C GLY A 254 0.95 -1.92 -1.07
N PHE A 255 2.10 -1.67 -0.46
CA PHE A 255 3.40 -1.74 -1.12
C PHE A 255 4.51 -2.09 -0.13
N PHE A 256 5.29 -3.13 -0.43
CA PHE A 256 6.51 -3.43 0.31
C PHE A 256 7.70 -2.57 -0.14
N ASP A 257 8.11 -1.62 0.71
CA ASP A 257 9.19 -0.67 0.46
C ASP A 257 10.53 -1.07 1.13
N GLY A 258 10.68 -2.32 1.56
CA GLY A 258 11.92 -2.86 2.16
C GLY A 258 13.14 -2.95 1.23
N CYS A 259 14.29 -3.37 1.76
CA CYS A 259 15.53 -3.44 0.98
C CYS A 259 15.59 -4.72 0.13
N TYR A 260 15.67 -4.59 -1.20
CA TYR A 260 15.81 -5.72 -2.13
C TYR A 260 17.26 -6.24 -2.25
N TRP A 261 18.24 -5.52 -1.70
CA TRP A 261 19.65 -5.86 -1.89
C TRP A 261 20.32 -6.26 -0.56
N PRO A 262 21.12 -7.35 -0.55
CA PRO A 262 21.99 -7.66 0.58
C PRO A 262 23.01 -6.55 0.72
N ASP A 263 23.00 -5.91 1.87
CA ASP A 263 24.16 -5.15 2.29
C ASP A 263 25.18 -6.13 2.89
N GLU A 264 25.97 -6.77 2.02
CA GLU A 264 27.09 -7.63 2.42
C GLU A 264 28.06 -6.89 3.36
N LYS A 265 28.10 -5.55 3.32
CA LYS A 265 28.93 -4.72 4.19
C LYS A 265 28.27 -4.38 5.53
N ALA A 266 26.95 -4.34 5.63
CA ALA A 266 26.22 -4.09 6.87
C ALA A 266 25.77 -5.35 7.62
N GLY A 267 26.05 -6.55 7.11
CA GLY A 267 25.73 -7.81 7.78
C GLY A 267 24.23 -8.03 8.01
N ARG A 268 23.37 -7.37 7.22
CA ARG A 268 21.90 -7.49 7.33
C ARG A 268 21.39 -8.51 6.32
N PHE A 269 20.59 -9.47 6.80
CA PHE A 269 19.84 -10.37 5.92
C PHE A 269 18.86 -9.59 5.03
N VAL A 270 18.61 -10.10 3.83
CA VAL A 270 17.71 -9.49 2.83
C VAL A 270 16.26 -9.65 3.29
N ASN A 271 15.72 -8.65 3.98
CA ASN A 271 14.30 -8.58 4.27
C ASN A 271 13.65 -7.43 3.49
N HIS A 272 13.22 -7.72 2.26
CA HIS A 272 12.52 -6.75 1.42
C HIS A 272 11.07 -6.49 1.84
N TYR A 273 10.56 -7.29 2.79
CA TYR A 273 9.21 -7.18 3.34
C TYR A 273 9.17 -6.41 4.67
N ASN A 274 10.32 -5.98 5.20
CA ASN A 274 10.38 -5.38 6.53
C ASN A 274 9.58 -4.08 6.68
N ASN A 275 9.30 -3.37 5.58
CA ASN A 275 8.45 -2.19 5.60
C ASN A 275 7.28 -2.41 4.63
N LEU A 276 6.07 -2.34 5.17
CA LEU A 276 4.82 -2.35 4.43
C LEU A 276 4.20 -0.96 4.51
N SER A 277 3.97 -0.33 3.37
CA SER A 277 3.17 0.89 3.27
C SER A 277 1.76 0.53 2.81
N ILE A 278 0.72 1.12 3.40
CA ILE A 278 -0.70 0.90 3.06
C ILE A 278 -1.34 2.27 2.82
N ASN A 279 -2.09 2.42 1.74
CA ASN A 279 -2.91 3.60 1.50
C ASN A 279 -4.40 3.25 1.62
N ILE A 280 -5.07 3.91 2.56
CA ILE A 280 -6.52 3.83 2.76
C ILE A 280 -7.18 4.80 1.77
N ILE A 281 -7.94 4.26 0.82
CA ILE A 281 -8.62 5.06 -0.21
C ILE A 281 -10.00 5.52 0.27
N LYS A 282 -10.66 4.72 1.12
CA LYS A 282 -11.99 5.02 1.64
C LYS A 282 -11.89 5.62 3.05
N PRO A 283 -12.24 6.90 3.23
CA PRO A 283 -12.31 7.51 4.55
C PRO A 283 -13.21 6.68 5.48
N GLY A 284 -12.83 6.56 6.76
CA GLY A 284 -13.59 5.82 7.76
C GLY A 284 -13.49 4.29 7.68
N GLN A 285 -12.80 3.74 6.67
CA GLN A 285 -12.50 2.30 6.64
C GLN A 285 -11.64 1.92 7.85
N SER A 286 -12.13 0.94 8.61
CA SER A 286 -11.41 0.31 9.70
C SER A 286 -10.39 -0.67 9.16
N LEU A 287 -9.15 -0.65 9.67
CA LEU A 287 -8.08 -1.56 9.25
C LEU A 287 -7.64 -2.46 10.41
N GLU A 288 -7.79 -3.77 10.24
CA GLU A 288 -7.22 -4.77 11.14
C GLU A 288 -5.72 -4.91 10.87
N THR A 289 -4.92 -4.52 11.87
CA THR A 289 -3.46 -4.44 11.72
C THR A 289 -2.71 -5.58 12.38
N SER A 290 -3.36 -6.38 13.24
CA SER A 290 -2.61 -7.40 13.98
C SER A 290 -2.10 -8.51 13.09
N ARG A 291 -2.89 -8.96 12.11
CA ARG A 291 -2.49 -10.02 11.19
C ARG A 291 -1.28 -9.66 10.33
N LEU A 292 -1.04 -8.38 10.07
CA LEU A 292 0.04 -7.90 9.21
C LEU A 292 1.44 -8.28 9.70
N PHE A 293 1.58 -8.57 10.99
CA PHE A 293 2.85 -8.94 11.62
C PHE A 293 3.02 -10.44 11.85
N THR A 294 1.95 -11.21 11.69
CA THR A 294 1.90 -12.66 11.92
C THR A 294 1.79 -13.44 10.62
N ASP A 295 0.93 -12.97 9.71
CA ASP A 295 0.62 -13.64 8.47
C ASP A 295 1.79 -13.51 7.50
N LYS A 296 1.95 -14.54 6.66
CA LYS A 296 3.00 -14.60 5.66
C LYS A 296 2.43 -15.14 4.36
N ILE A 297 2.83 -14.50 3.25
CA ILE A 297 2.66 -15.08 1.92
C ILE A 297 3.75 -16.13 1.68
N GLU A 298 3.53 -17.06 0.75
CA GLU A 298 4.45 -18.17 0.46
C GLU A 298 5.91 -17.69 0.25
N ARG A 299 6.05 -16.57 -0.47
CA ARG A 299 7.33 -15.97 -0.82
C ARG A 299 8.06 -15.33 0.38
N MET A 300 7.33 -14.89 1.41
CA MET A 300 7.89 -14.43 2.68
C MET A 300 8.39 -15.60 3.52
N GLU A 301 7.59 -16.68 3.62
CA GLU A 301 7.94 -17.88 4.38
C GLU A 301 9.21 -18.53 3.86
N LYS A 302 9.29 -18.74 2.54
CA LYS A 302 10.45 -19.35 1.86
C LYS A 302 11.76 -18.61 2.18
N ASN A 303 11.69 -17.29 2.26
CA ASN A 303 12.85 -16.43 2.51
C ASN A 303 13.07 -16.11 3.99
N LYS A 304 12.23 -16.64 4.90
CA LYS A 304 12.24 -16.34 6.34
C LYS A 304 12.13 -14.84 6.64
N ASN A 305 11.41 -14.12 5.81
CA ASN A 305 11.17 -12.70 5.96
C ASN A 305 9.95 -12.43 6.82
N GLU A 306 9.87 -11.21 7.36
CA GLU A 306 8.74 -10.75 8.16
C GLU A 306 8.55 -9.25 8.04
N VAL A 307 7.35 -8.78 8.39
CA VAL A 307 7.07 -7.35 8.52
C VAL A 307 7.59 -6.86 9.87
N GLU A 308 8.38 -5.78 9.84
CA GLU A 308 8.92 -5.10 11.03
C GLU A 308 8.22 -3.76 11.27
N ARG A 309 7.82 -3.08 10.18
CA ARG A 309 7.16 -1.79 10.21
C ARG A 309 6.01 -1.73 9.21
N VAL A 310 4.89 -1.18 9.65
CA VAL A 310 3.75 -0.81 8.81
C VAL A 310 3.57 0.70 8.84
N LYS A 311 3.42 1.34 7.67
CA LYS A 311 3.07 2.75 7.53
C LYS A 311 1.72 2.86 6.87
N ILE A 312 0.80 3.54 7.53
CA ILE A 312 -0.56 3.74 7.02
C ILE A 312 -0.67 5.18 6.55
N HIS A 313 -1.17 5.33 5.34
CA HIS A 313 -1.41 6.59 4.67
C HIS A 313 -2.92 6.77 4.46
N SER A 314 -3.41 7.99 4.68
CA SER A 314 -4.77 8.42 4.40
C SER A 314 -4.69 9.72 3.60
N ASN A 315 -5.39 9.78 2.46
CA ASN A 315 -5.34 10.93 1.54
C ASN A 315 -3.91 11.39 1.18
N GLY A 316 -2.99 10.43 1.08
CA GLY A 316 -1.60 10.67 0.73
C GLY A 316 -0.78 11.43 1.77
N LYS A 317 -1.22 11.40 3.03
CA LYS A 317 -0.44 11.75 4.21
C LYS A 317 -0.27 10.51 5.08
N ARG A 318 0.89 10.36 5.70
CA ARG A 318 1.10 9.31 6.72
C ARG A 318 0.22 9.66 7.92
N THR A 319 -0.49 8.68 8.47
CA THR A 319 -1.32 8.85 9.67
C THR A 319 -0.79 8.03 10.83
N VAL A 320 -0.29 6.82 10.55
CA VAL A 320 0.19 5.90 11.58
C VAL A 320 1.47 5.20 11.14
N THR A 321 2.38 5.05 12.07
CA THR A 321 3.51 4.12 11.98
C THR A 321 3.37 3.07 13.07
N ILE A 322 3.41 1.80 12.68
CA ILE A 322 3.42 0.66 13.60
C ILE A 322 4.79 -0.02 13.45
N GLU A 323 5.60 -0.06 14.51
CA GLU A 323 6.94 -0.64 14.47
C GLU A 323 7.15 -1.66 15.58
N LYS A 324 7.74 -2.81 15.23
CA LYS A 324 8.22 -3.80 16.20
C LYS A 324 9.46 -3.26 16.91
N ASN A 325 9.41 -3.17 18.23
CA ASN A 325 10.58 -2.82 19.04
C ASN A 325 11.50 -4.05 19.24
N GLU A 326 12.62 -3.87 19.96
CA GLU A 326 13.59 -4.96 20.23
C GLU A 326 12.97 -6.16 20.98
N LYS A 327 11.90 -5.91 21.76
CA LYS A 327 11.12 -6.94 22.48
C LYS A 327 10.01 -7.54 21.61
N GLN A 328 9.99 -7.27 20.30
CA GLN A 328 8.96 -7.70 19.36
C GLN A 328 7.55 -7.12 19.61
N GLN A 329 7.44 -6.09 20.46
CA GLN A 329 6.18 -5.43 20.75
C GLN A 329 5.87 -4.43 19.63
N ARG A 330 4.61 -4.37 19.21
CA ARG A 330 4.13 -3.48 18.15
C ARG A 330 3.76 -2.15 18.76
N ASN A 331 4.52 -1.10 18.45
CA ASN A 331 4.23 0.25 18.91
C ASN A 331 3.49 1.05 17.84
N TYR A 332 2.29 1.51 18.18
CA TYR A 332 1.43 2.34 17.33
C TYR A 332 1.71 3.82 17.63
N CYS A 333 2.24 4.55 16.64
CA CYS A 333 2.50 5.98 16.72
C CYS A 333 1.66 6.73 15.67
N PHE A 334 0.89 7.70 16.11
CA PHE A 334 -0.01 8.53 15.31
C PHE A 334 0.62 9.89 15.04
N GLU A 335 0.42 10.43 13.83
CA GLU A 335 0.80 11.80 13.51
C GLU A 335 -0.21 12.80 14.13
N GLU A 336 0.21 14.04 14.38
CA GLU A 336 -0.63 15.06 15.05
C GLU A 336 -1.96 15.33 14.31
N ASP A 337 -1.98 15.25 12.99
CA ASP A 337 -3.18 15.45 12.15
C ASP A 337 -3.79 14.13 11.65
N ALA A 338 -3.48 13.00 12.29
CA ALA A 338 -3.93 11.68 11.87
C ALA A 338 -5.45 11.55 11.88
N ILE A 339 -6.00 10.98 10.81
CA ILE A 339 -7.41 10.58 10.69
C ILE A 339 -7.47 9.15 10.16
N CYS A 340 -7.83 8.19 11.02
CA CYS A 340 -7.94 6.78 10.66
C CYS A 340 -8.72 5.96 11.69
N ASN A 341 -9.29 4.84 11.26
CA ASN A 341 -9.88 3.83 12.13
C ASN A 341 -9.02 2.57 12.08
N LEU A 342 -8.55 2.10 13.24
CA LEU A 342 -7.71 0.91 13.36
C LEU A 342 -8.33 -0.11 14.29
N GLU A 343 -8.05 -1.38 14.02
CA GLU A 343 -8.47 -2.51 14.84
C GLU A 343 -7.26 -3.25 15.35
N ILE A 344 -7.20 -3.40 16.68
CA ILE A 344 -6.11 -4.08 17.36
C ILE A 344 -6.67 -5.35 18.01
N ARG A 345 -6.16 -6.49 17.55
CA ARG A 345 -6.42 -7.80 18.15
C ARG A 345 -5.25 -8.33 18.96
N TRP A 346 -5.56 -9.01 20.06
CA TRP A 346 -4.58 -9.80 20.83
C TRP A 346 -5.24 -11.00 21.50
N GLY A 347 -4.43 -11.99 21.88
CA GLY A 347 -4.87 -13.12 22.70
C GLY A 347 -4.49 -12.91 24.16
N ALA A 348 -5.42 -13.14 25.09
CA ALA A 348 -5.11 -13.16 26.52
C ALA A 348 -4.58 -14.56 26.91
N LYS A 349 -3.32 -14.64 27.37
CA LYS A 349 -2.56 -15.90 27.54
C LYS A 349 -3.24 -16.86 28.53
N ASN A 350 -3.79 -16.37 29.63
CA ASN A 350 -4.33 -17.22 30.70
C ASN A 350 -5.72 -17.77 30.35
N GLU A 351 -6.53 -16.98 29.65
CA GLU A 351 -7.94 -17.27 29.40
C GLU A 351 -8.20 -17.84 28.00
N LYS A 352 -7.20 -17.80 27.12
CA LYS A 352 -7.29 -18.23 25.71
C LYS A 352 -8.46 -17.57 24.97
N VAL A 353 -8.70 -16.29 25.27
CA VAL A 353 -9.73 -15.48 24.62
C VAL A 353 -9.10 -14.49 23.66
N ASN A 354 -9.81 -14.22 22.56
CA ASN A 354 -9.42 -13.20 21.60
C ASN A 354 -10.05 -11.87 22.00
N CYS A 355 -9.20 -10.88 22.22
CA CYS A 355 -9.60 -9.53 22.59
C CYS A 355 -9.41 -8.59 21.40
N PHE A 356 -10.24 -7.56 21.36
CA PHE A 356 -10.27 -6.60 20.28
C PHE A 356 -10.62 -5.22 20.81
N ILE A 357 -9.93 -4.20 20.32
CA ILE A 357 -10.37 -2.81 20.42
C ILE A 357 -10.32 -2.13 19.06
N SER A 358 -11.25 -1.21 18.81
CA SER A 358 -11.17 -0.27 17.71
C SER A 358 -10.72 1.10 18.20
N LEU A 359 -9.78 1.70 17.49
CA LEU A 359 -9.29 3.05 17.71
C LEU A 359 -9.82 3.95 16.60
N ASN A 360 -10.58 4.98 16.98
CA ASN A 360 -10.99 6.05 16.08
C ASN A 360 -10.08 7.24 16.32
N VAL A 361 -9.24 7.56 15.34
CA VAL A 361 -8.29 8.66 15.46
C VAL A 361 -8.75 9.81 14.60
N ASN A 362 -8.87 10.99 15.22
CA ASN A 362 -9.27 12.22 14.55
C ASN A 362 -8.41 13.39 15.02
N SER A 363 -7.62 13.95 14.11
CA SER A 363 -6.66 15.02 14.41
C SER A 363 -5.74 14.67 15.58
N GLY A 364 -5.18 13.46 15.53
CA GLY A 364 -4.25 12.93 16.54
C GLY A 364 -4.89 12.52 17.87
N LYS A 365 -6.17 12.86 18.12
CA LYS A 365 -6.91 12.40 19.29
C LYS A 365 -7.41 10.98 19.05
N ILE A 366 -7.21 10.11 20.04
CA ILE A 366 -7.59 8.70 19.97
C ILE A 366 -8.82 8.48 20.83
N GLU A 367 -9.90 8.02 20.22
CA GLU A 367 -11.11 7.57 20.89
C GLU A 367 -11.21 6.04 20.80
N ILE A 368 -11.62 5.40 21.90
CA ILE A 368 -11.92 3.97 21.89
C ILE A 368 -13.35 3.80 21.36
N GLY A 369 -13.48 3.12 20.21
CA GLY A 369 -14.79 2.87 19.61
C GLY A 369 -15.48 1.66 20.23
N LYS A 370 -15.02 0.47 19.89
CA LYS A 370 -15.62 -0.81 20.27
C LYS A 370 -14.59 -1.70 20.97
N ALA A 371 -15.00 -2.36 22.05
CA ALA A 371 -14.24 -3.40 22.72
C ALA A 371 -14.99 -4.74 22.63
N THR A 372 -14.29 -5.84 22.28
CA THR A 372 -14.89 -7.18 22.27
C THR A 372 -14.00 -8.26 22.87
N ILE A 373 -14.64 -9.28 23.43
CA ILE A 373 -14.03 -10.55 23.86
C ILE A 373 -14.74 -11.69 23.12
N ASN A 374 -14.00 -12.47 22.34
CA ASN A 374 -14.53 -13.51 21.45
C ASN A 374 -15.71 -13.00 20.59
N ASP A 375 -15.51 -11.81 19.98
CA ASP A 375 -16.46 -11.10 19.13
C ASP A 375 -17.76 -10.65 19.83
N LYS A 376 -17.82 -10.70 21.17
CA LYS A 376 -18.93 -10.14 21.97
C LYS A 376 -18.53 -8.80 22.55
N ASP A 377 -19.42 -7.83 22.43
CA ASP A 377 -19.24 -6.47 22.93
C ASP A 377 -19.15 -6.48 24.45
N VAL A 378 -18.16 -5.78 24.99
CA VAL A 378 -17.91 -5.66 26.43
C VAL A 378 -17.57 -4.22 26.80
N GLU A 379 -17.72 -3.92 28.08
CA GLU A 379 -17.30 -2.63 28.65
C GLU A 379 -15.77 -2.52 28.69
N LEU A 380 -15.27 -1.29 28.64
CA LEU A 380 -13.83 -1.01 28.61
C LEU A 380 -13.12 -1.49 29.90
N ASP A 381 -13.80 -1.45 31.04
CA ASP A 381 -13.28 -1.96 32.32
C ASP A 381 -13.06 -3.49 32.31
N GLU A 382 -13.87 -4.23 31.56
CA GLU A 382 -13.74 -5.69 31.45
C GLU A 382 -12.52 -6.04 30.59
N ILE A 383 -12.34 -5.35 29.47
CA ILE A 383 -11.21 -5.60 28.57
C ILE A 383 -9.88 -5.10 29.14
N LEU A 384 -9.89 -4.07 30.01
CA LEU A 384 -8.68 -3.55 30.66
C LEU A 384 -7.94 -4.64 31.44
N LYS A 385 -8.67 -5.48 32.19
CA LYS A 385 -8.08 -6.61 32.94
C LYS A 385 -7.36 -7.62 32.04
N LEU A 386 -7.82 -7.76 30.80
CA LEU A 386 -7.19 -8.63 29.80
C LEU A 386 -6.05 -7.93 29.07
N ALA A 387 -6.10 -6.60 28.97
CA ALA A 387 -5.00 -5.80 28.45
C ALA A 387 -3.77 -5.82 29.39
N GLU A 388 -3.95 -6.00 30.71
CA GLU A 388 -2.82 -6.19 31.65
C GLU A 388 -1.99 -7.44 31.32
N GLN A 389 -2.62 -8.45 30.72
CA GLN A 389 -1.95 -9.68 30.26
C GLN A 389 -1.27 -9.50 28.89
N ASN A 390 -1.49 -8.35 28.22
CA ASN A 390 -0.92 -8.06 26.90
C ASN A 390 0.51 -7.51 27.03
N GLU A 391 1.46 -8.25 26.48
CA GLU A 391 2.86 -7.82 26.39
C GLU A 391 3.25 -7.40 24.97
N ASP A 392 2.34 -7.51 23.99
CA ASP A 392 2.69 -7.44 22.56
C ASP A 392 2.37 -6.09 21.90
N VAL A 393 1.63 -5.21 22.58
CA VAL A 393 1.10 -3.96 22.03
C VAL A 393 1.50 -2.78 22.90
N LEU A 394 2.02 -1.74 22.23
CA LEU A 394 2.23 -0.43 22.80
C LEU A 394 1.45 0.60 21.97
N ILE A 395 0.88 1.62 22.62
CA ILE A 395 0.26 2.77 21.96
C ILE A 395 0.97 4.02 22.46
N GLU A 396 1.57 4.79 21.55
CA GLU A 396 2.41 5.95 21.87
C GLU A 396 3.50 5.63 22.91
N GLY A 397 4.10 4.43 22.80
CA GLY A 397 5.14 3.95 23.70
C GLY A 397 4.66 3.44 25.06
N LYS A 398 3.37 3.52 25.38
CA LYS A 398 2.78 3.01 26.63
C LYS A 398 2.26 1.60 26.46
N ALA A 399 2.29 0.79 27.52
CA ALA A 399 1.65 -0.52 27.48
C ALA A 399 0.14 -0.39 27.25
N LEU A 400 -0.48 -1.38 26.60
CA LEU A 400 -1.90 -1.31 26.25
C LEU A 400 -2.80 -1.02 27.46
N HIS A 401 -2.57 -1.67 28.59
CA HIS A 401 -3.36 -1.43 29.81
C HIS A 401 -3.16 -0.02 30.38
N GLU A 402 -1.91 0.49 30.41
CA GLU A 402 -1.62 1.86 30.88
C GLU A 402 -2.33 2.89 30.02
N PHE A 403 -2.32 2.71 28.70
CA PHE A 403 -3.03 3.56 27.76
C PHE A 403 -4.54 3.56 28.00
N LEU A 404 -5.15 2.39 28.17
CA LEU A 404 -6.58 2.26 28.44
C LEU A 404 -6.99 2.84 29.80
N GLU A 405 -6.17 2.66 30.85
CA GLU A 405 -6.40 3.27 32.16
C GLU A 405 -6.39 4.79 32.12
N GLU A 406 -5.42 5.39 31.40
CA GLU A 406 -5.35 6.83 31.25
C GLU A 406 -6.57 7.37 30.51
N TYR A 407 -7.01 6.67 29.45
CA TYR A 407 -8.22 7.03 28.71
C TYR A 407 -9.45 7.05 29.62
N LEU A 408 -9.65 6.00 30.43
CA LEU A 408 -10.75 5.93 31.41
C LEU A 408 -10.68 7.07 32.44
N LYS A 409 -9.49 7.37 32.97
CA LYS A 409 -9.30 8.48 33.93
C LYS A 409 -9.66 9.84 33.31
N GLN A 410 -9.29 10.07 32.05
CA GLN A 410 -9.61 11.30 31.34
C GLN A 410 -11.11 11.42 31.03
N ASP A 411 -11.75 10.32 30.65
CA ASP A 411 -13.20 10.31 30.40
C ASP A 411 -13.99 10.68 31.67
N VAL A 412 -13.65 10.07 32.82
CA VAL A 412 -14.26 10.39 34.12
C VAL A 412 -14.05 11.86 34.51
N GLN A 413 -12.83 12.39 34.37
CA GLN A 413 -12.55 13.81 34.66
C GLN A 413 -13.37 14.76 33.77
N SER A 414 -13.50 14.44 32.48
CA SER A 414 -14.27 15.26 31.53
C SER A 414 -15.77 15.27 31.87
N GLN A 415 -16.32 14.13 32.29
CA GLN A 415 -17.72 14.02 32.72
C GLN A 415 -17.97 14.80 34.02
N GLU A 416 -17.06 14.73 34.99
CA GLU A 416 -17.14 15.51 36.23
C GLU A 416 -17.09 17.03 35.99
N GLU A 417 -16.27 17.50 35.04
CA GLU A 417 -16.23 18.92 34.66
C GLU A 417 -17.51 19.38 33.97
N ILE A 418 -18.13 18.55 33.12
CA ILE A 418 -19.42 18.84 32.50
C ILE A 418 -20.51 18.94 33.56
N ILE A 419 -20.56 18.00 34.51
CA ILE A 419 -21.53 18.01 35.61
C ILE A 419 -21.35 19.27 36.47
N LYS A 420 -20.11 19.64 36.82
CA LYS A 420 -19.82 20.88 37.56
C LYS A 420 -20.26 22.14 36.80
N ARG A 421 -20.05 22.22 35.48
CA ARG A 421 -20.56 23.35 34.67
C ARG A 421 -22.08 23.41 34.62
N CYS A 422 -22.75 22.26 34.62
CA CYS A 422 -24.21 22.18 34.71
C CYS A 422 -24.71 22.62 36.09
N ASP A 423 -23.99 22.30 37.17
CA ASP A 423 -24.35 22.67 38.55
C ASP A 423 -24.01 24.15 38.89
N GLU A 424 -23.02 24.75 38.22
CA GLU A 424 -22.61 26.15 38.39
C GLU A 424 -23.45 27.17 37.62
N THR A 425 -24.56 26.76 37.00
CA THR A 425 -25.52 27.68 36.35
C THR A 425 -26.78 27.89 37.21
N PRO A 426 -26.77 28.76 38.25
CA PRO A 426 -27.97 29.07 38.99
C PRO A 426 -28.84 30.05 38.19
N GLY A 427 -29.93 29.53 37.62
CA GLY A 427 -31.07 30.33 37.19
C GLY A 427 -31.35 30.40 35.69
N SER A 428 -31.73 29.27 35.09
CA SER A 428 -32.77 29.29 34.06
C SER A 428 -33.66 28.08 34.22
N LYS A 429 -34.97 28.35 34.27
CA LYS A 429 -36.05 27.39 34.50
C LYS A 429 -35.80 26.05 33.80
N LEU A 430 -35.82 25.00 34.61
CA LEU A 430 -36.16 23.64 34.23
C LEU A 430 -37.56 23.64 33.59
N ASP A 431 -37.62 23.85 32.28
CA ASP A 431 -38.71 23.44 31.38
C ASP A 431 -38.11 23.46 29.96
N ASN A 432 -37.95 22.27 29.35
CA ASN A 432 -37.38 21.97 28.01
C ASN A 432 -35.93 21.45 27.92
N LEU A 433 -35.52 20.56 28.83
CA LEU A 433 -34.54 19.52 28.47
C LEU A 433 -35.31 18.20 28.34
N GLY A 434 -35.79 17.95 27.12
CA GLY A 434 -36.26 16.63 26.76
C GLY A 434 -35.11 15.64 26.92
N ILE A 435 -35.23 14.75 27.89
CA ILE A 435 -34.44 13.51 27.93
C ILE A 435 -34.92 12.68 26.74
N GLY A 436 -34.38 12.98 25.56
CA GLY A 436 -34.52 12.15 24.38
C GLY A 436 -33.62 10.94 24.55
N ARG A 437 -34.20 9.76 24.70
CA ARG A 437 -33.53 8.52 24.32
C ARG A 437 -33.06 8.70 22.87
N PHE A 438 -31.74 8.75 22.65
CA PHE A 438 -31.20 8.59 21.30
C PHE A 438 -31.37 7.13 20.88
N SER A 439 -32.52 6.82 20.29
CA SER A 439 -32.62 5.71 19.34
C SER A 439 -32.23 6.26 17.97
N PHE A 440 -31.07 5.87 17.46
CA PHE A 440 -30.78 6.09 16.04
C PHE A 440 -31.66 5.14 15.22
N SER A 441 -32.75 5.67 14.66
CA SER A 441 -33.31 5.13 13.42
C SER A 441 -32.58 5.82 12.26
N PRO A 442 -32.11 5.08 11.24
CA PRO A 442 -31.48 5.71 10.08
C PRO A 442 -32.52 6.56 9.34
N LEU A 443 -32.18 7.83 9.09
CA LEU A 443 -32.95 8.71 8.22
C LEU A 443 -32.96 8.12 6.81
N SER A 444 -34.12 8.09 6.16
CA SER A 444 -34.25 7.64 4.77
C SER A 444 -33.66 8.67 3.80
N GLU A 445 -33.13 8.20 2.66
CA GLU A 445 -32.48 9.02 1.62
C GLU A 445 -33.32 10.22 1.13
N GLU A 446 -34.65 10.20 1.31
CA GLU A 446 -35.55 11.29 0.92
C GLU A 446 -35.44 12.55 1.81
N GLU A 447 -34.95 12.45 3.06
CA GLU A 447 -34.83 13.63 3.95
C GLU A 447 -33.53 14.42 3.76
N ILE A 448 -32.51 13.81 3.13
CA ILE A 448 -31.22 14.46 2.83
C ILE A 448 -31.37 15.44 1.64
N ASP A 449 -32.23 15.12 0.67
CA ASP A 449 -32.45 15.95 -0.52
C ASP A 449 -33.20 17.26 -0.21
N GLU A 450 -34.13 17.28 0.76
CA GLU A 450 -34.86 18.51 1.11
C GLU A 450 -33.99 19.53 1.87
N GLU A 451 -32.99 19.07 2.63
CA GLU A 451 -32.10 19.95 3.40
C GLU A 451 -30.99 20.59 2.52
N GLU A 452 -30.53 19.89 1.47
CA GLU A 452 -29.67 20.48 0.43
C GLU A 452 -30.42 21.49 -0.45
N ILE A 453 -31.68 21.20 -0.82
CA ILE A 453 -32.52 22.12 -1.60
C ILE A 453 -32.83 23.40 -0.79
N ARG A 454 -32.99 23.29 0.53
CA ARG A 454 -33.22 24.45 1.41
C ARG A 454 -31.98 25.34 1.52
N LYS A 455 -30.77 24.76 1.61
CA LYS A 455 -29.51 25.53 1.61
C LYS A 455 -29.24 26.23 0.27
N PHE A 456 -29.64 25.65 -0.86
CA PHE A 456 -29.51 26.28 -2.18
C PHE A 456 -30.48 27.45 -2.42
N ARG A 457 -31.65 27.49 -1.77
CA ARG A 457 -32.62 28.59 -1.92
C ARG A 457 -32.26 29.83 -1.10
N THR A 458 -31.57 29.68 0.04
CA THR A 458 -31.17 30.82 0.89
C THR A 458 -29.91 31.53 0.39
N ALA A 459 -29.09 30.88 -0.44
CA ALA A 459 -27.87 31.45 -1.02
C ALA A 459 -28.11 32.34 -2.27
N ARG A 460 -29.36 32.50 -2.72
CA ARG A 460 -29.73 33.30 -3.90
C ARG A 460 -30.52 34.58 -3.60
N SER A 461 -30.63 34.99 -2.34
CA SER A 461 -31.32 36.23 -1.95
C SER A 461 -30.39 37.34 -1.43
N TYR A 462 -29.07 37.18 -1.58
CA TYR A 462 -28.07 38.22 -1.35
C TYR A 462 -26.94 38.06 -2.37
N ASP A 463 -27.23 38.46 -3.61
CA ASP A 463 -26.36 39.16 -4.58
C ASP A 463 -27.04 39.25 -5.95
#